data_AF-A0A7Z9FUJ6-F1
#
_entry.id   AF-A0A7Z9FUJ6-F1
#
_cell.length_a   1.000
_cell.length_b   1.000
_cell.length_c   1.000
_cell.angle_alpha   90.00
_cell.angle_beta   90.00
_cell.angle_gamma   90.00
#
_symmetry.space_group_name_H-M   'P 1'
#
loop_
_entity.id
_entity.type
_entity.pdbx_description
1 polymer ?
#
loop_
_entity_poly.entity_id
_entity_poly.type
_entity_poly.pdbx_seq_one_letter_code
_entity_poly.pdbx_strand_id
1 'polypeptide(L)'
;FIFGKFRQLMWVPLAIVLSAISFTLHHIVVLSVYIPDLSMVVLFNLGVFAGGLIWAGLYQKFSNFWAIWLSHLIVDVGIMVIVYKILFPSA
;
A
#
# COMPACT_ATOMS: atom_id res chain seq x y z
N PHE A 1 -6.32 1.49 8.89
CA PHE A 1 -6.65 1.73 7.47
C PHE A 1 -7.96 2.51 7.36
N ILE A 2 -7.95 3.64 6.63
CA ILE A 2 -9.08 4.60 6.62
C ILE A 2 -10.36 4.06 5.97
N PHE A 3 -10.24 3.04 5.10
CA PHE A 3 -11.37 2.35 4.47
C PHE A 3 -12.49 1.98 5.46
N GLY A 4 -12.14 1.49 6.66
CA GLY A 4 -13.12 1.07 7.67
C GLY A 4 -14.05 2.19 8.13
N LYS A 5 -13.58 3.45 8.11
CA LYS A 5 -14.41 4.64 8.35
C LYS A 5 -15.15 5.07 7.09
N PHE A 6 -14.47 5.10 5.93
CA PHE A 6 -15.11 5.52 4.68
C PHE A 6 -16.31 4.66 4.31
N ARG A 7 -16.23 3.33 4.47
CA ARG A 7 -17.37 2.43 4.17
C ARG A 7 -18.63 2.68 5.02
N GLN A 8 -18.52 3.43 6.12
CA GLN A 8 -19.65 3.83 6.96
C GLN A 8 -20.26 5.17 6.55
N LEU A 9 -19.55 5.96 5.74
CA LEU A 9 -19.91 7.35 5.38
C LEU A 9 -20.29 7.50 3.90
N MET A 10 -19.89 6.56 3.04
CA MET A 10 -20.09 6.64 1.59
C MET A 10 -20.26 5.26 0.96
N TRP A 11 -20.75 5.22 -0.28
CA TRP A 11 -20.78 4.02 -1.13
C TRP A 11 -19.43 3.29 -1.21
N VAL A 12 -19.50 1.95 -1.15
CA VAL A 12 -18.34 1.07 -1.00
C VAL A 12 -17.28 1.24 -2.11
N PRO A 13 -17.63 1.33 -3.41
CA PRO A 13 -16.61 1.49 -4.44
C PRO A 13 -15.79 2.77 -4.28
N LEU A 14 -16.43 3.89 -3.92
CA LEU A 14 -15.70 5.13 -3.64
C LEU A 14 -14.89 5.03 -2.35
N ALA A 15 -15.44 4.38 -1.31
CA ALA A 15 -14.69 4.15 -0.08
C ALA A 15 -13.39 3.38 -0.38
N ILE A 16 -13.44 2.36 -1.24
CA ILE A 16 -12.27 1.59 -1.71
C ILE A 16 -11.28 2.54 -2.40
N VAL A 17 -11.71 3.23 -3.46
CA VAL A 17 -10.83 4.08 -4.27
C VAL A 17 -10.22 5.21 -3.44
N LEU A 18 -11.02 5.96 -2.68
CA LEU A 18 -10.51 7.07 -1.88
C LEU A 18 -9.57 6.58 -0.77
N SER A 19 -9.87 5.44 -0.14
CA SER A 19 -8.96 4.89 0.87
C SER A 19 -7.61 4.47 0.29
N ALA A 20 -7.60 3.92 -0.94
CA ALA A 20 -6.38 3.58 -1.66
C ALA A 20 -5.60 4.83 -2.10
N ILE A 21 -6.28 5.88 -2.55
CA ILE A 21 -5.66 7.19 -2.86
C ILE A 21 -5.03 7.76 -1.60
N SER A 22 -5.75 7.85 -0.47
CA SER A 22 -5.20 8.37 0.79
C SER A 22 -3.99 7.56 1.26
N PHE A 23 -4.03 6.24 1.11
CA PHE A 23 -2.90 5.37 1.42
C PHE A 23 -1.70 5.64 0.52
N THR A 24 -1.91 5.84 -0.78
CA THR A 24 -0.85 6.15 -1.74
C THR A 24 -0.23 7.53 -1.49
N LEU A 25 -1.07 8.55 -1.23
CA LEU A 25 -0.61 9.90 -0.88
C LEU A 25 0.21 9.94 0.41
N HIS A 26 -0.02 9.01 1.34
CA HIS A 26 0.85 8.87 2.50
C HIS A 26 2.27 8.38 2.10
N HIS A 27 2.36 7.46 1.13
CA HIS A 27 3.63 6.87 0.69
C HIS A 27 4.40 7.74 -0.30
N ILE A 28 3.72 8.64 -1.02
CA ILE A 28 4.38 9.52 -2.00
C ILE A 28 5.49 10.35 -1.35
N VAL A 29 5.33 10.75 -0.08
CA VAL A 29 6.35 11.53 0.64
C VAL A 29 7.62 10.72 0.82
N VAL A 30 7.51 9.49 1.33
CA VAL A 30 8.65 8.60 1.55
C VAL A 30 9.32 8.25 0.22
N LEU A 31 8.53 7.85 -0.78
CA LEU A 31 9.07 7.48 -2.09
C LEU A 31 9.78 8.67 -2.78
N SER A 32 9.21 9.87 -2.73
CA SER A 32 9.82 11.06 -3.33
C SER A 32 11.09 11.51 -2.61
N VAL A 33 11.24 11.21 -1.32
CA VAL A 33 12.45 11.57 -0.54
C VAL A 33 13.60 10.62 -0.83
N TYR A 34 13.33 9.32 -0.97
CA TYR A 34 14.38 8.30 -1.08
C TYR A 34 14.68 7.84 -2.51
N ILE A 35 13.77 8.05 -3.47
CA ILE A 35 13.95 7.63 -4.86
C ILE A 35 14.14 8.87 -5.75
N PRO A 36 15.34 9.10 -6.32
CA PRO A 36 15.61 10.27 -7.16
C PRO A 36 14.87 10.26 -8.50
N ASP A 37 14.60 9.07 -9.05
CA ASP A 37 13.93 8.91 -10.34
C ASP A 37 12.41 9.01 -10.18
N LEU A 38 11.84 10.10 -10.72
CA LEU A 38 10.39 10.35 -10.70
C LEU A 38 9.59 9.23 -11.37
N SER A 39 10.12 8.60 -12.43
CA SER A 39 9.44 7.50 -13.13
C SER A 39 9.30 6.28 -12.20
N MET A 40 10.34 5.99 -11.43
CA MET A 40 10.31 4.94 -10.41
C MET A 40 9.38 5.28 -9.25
N VAL A 41 9.36 6.55 -8.80
CA VAL A 41 8.39 7.02 -7.79
C VAL A 41 6.96 6.77 -8.26
N VAL A 42 6.62 7.12 -9.50
CA VAL A 42 5.30 6.88 -10.08
C VAL A 42 5.00 5.38 -10.13
N LEU A 43 5.93 4.57 -10.63
CA LEU A 43 5.76 3.11 -10.72
C LEU A 43 5.52 2.47 -9.35
N PHE A 44 6.30 2.84 -8.34
CA PHE A 44 6.13 2.30 -6.99
C PHE A 44 4.83 2.77 -6.34
N ASN A 45 4.41 4.02 -6.56
CA ASN A 45 3.10 4.51 -6.10
C ASN A 45 1.93 3.77 -6.78
N LEU A 46 2.05 3.36 -8.05
CA LEU A 46 1.04 2.51 -8.70
C LEU A 46 0.93 1.15 -7.99
N GLY A 47 2.06 0.57 -7.58
CA GLY A 47 2.09 -0.65 -6.76
C GLY A 47 1.43 -0.46 -5.40
N VAL A 48 1.75 0.63 -4.68
CA VAL A 48 1.12 0.99 -3.40
C VAL A 48 -0.38 1.19 -3.56
N PHE A 49 -0.82 1.85 -4.62
CA PHE A 49 -2.23 2.06 -4.93
C PHE A 49 -2.96 0.74 -5.18
N ALA A 50 -2.38 -0.15 -5.98
CA ALA A 50 -2.92 -1.49 -6.22
C ALA A 50 -3.03 -2.30 -4.92
N GLY A 51 -2.01 -2.25 -4.07
CA GLY A 51 -2.06 -2.83 -2.72
C GLY A 51 -3.22 -2.27 -1.89
N GLY A 52 -3.38 -0.94 -1.88
CA GLY A 52 -4.50 -0.27 -1.22
C GLY A 52 -5.87 -0.74 -1.70
N LEU A 53 -6.06 -0.92 -3.01
CA LEU A 53 -7.29 -1.47 -3.58
C LEU A 53 -7.55 -2.90 -3.13
N ILE A 54 -6.51 -3.76 -3.17
CA ILE A 54 -6.60 -5.17 -2.75
C ILE A 54 -6.98 -5.25 -1.27
N TRP A 55 -6.28 -4.53 -0.40
CA TRP A 55 -6.57 -4.53 1.04
C TRP A 55 -7.94 -3.96 1.37
N ALA A 56 -8.42 -2.93 0.67
CA ALA A 56 -9.78 -2.43 0.83
C ALA A 56 -10.83 -3.46 0.41
N GLY A 57 -10.64 -4.13 -0.73
CA GLY A 57 -11.51 -5.21 -1.18
C GLY A 57 -11.54 -6.39 -0.20
N LEU A 58 -10.38 -6.81 0.31
CA LEU A 58 -10.28 -7.85 1.33
C LEU A 58 -10.93 -7.41 2.64
N TYR A 59 -10.81 -6.13 3.03
CA TYR A 59 -11.41 -5.64 4.27
C TYR A 59 -12.93 -5.65 4.14
N GLN A 60 -13.44 -5.27 2.97
CA GLN A 60 -14.85 -5.33 2.71
C GLN A 60 -15.37 -6.77 2.77
N LYS A 61 -14.68 -7.71 2.13
CA LYS A 61 -15.09 -9.11 2.04
C LYS A 61 -15.08 -9.82 3.39
N PHE A 62 -14.03 -9.63 4.18
CA PHE A 62 -13.79 -10.42 5.38
C PHE A 62 -14.02 -9.65 6.69
N SER A 63 -14.15 -8.32 6.63
CA SER A 63 -14.28 -7.43 7.80
C SER A 63 -13.25 -7.68 8.90
N ASN A 64 -12.06 -8.18 8.54
CA ASN A 64 -10.98 -8.50 9.45
C ASN A 64 -9.79 -7.56 9.23
N PHE A 65 -9.63 -6.60 10.14
CA PHE A 65 -8.53 -5.65 10.10
C PHE A 65 -7.15 -6.31 10.29
N TRP A 66 -7.06 -7.30 11.18
CA TRP A 66 -5.80 -7.96 11.52
C TRP A 66 -5.23 -8.76 10.35
N ALA A 67 -6.08 -9.45 9.60
CA ALA A 67 -5.66 -10.19 8.41
C ALA A 67 -4.99 -9.26 7.38
N ILE A 68 -5.56 -8.07 7.17
CA ILE A 68 -5.02 -7.07 6.25
C ILE A 68 -3.72 -6.51 6.77
N TRP A 69 -3.70 -6.08 8.03
CA TRP A 69 -2.50 -5.50 8.64
C TRP A 69 -1.34 -6.49 8.63
N LEU A 70 -1.59 -7.77 8.96
CA LEU A 70 -0.56 -8.80 8.92
C LEU A 70 -0.10 -9.07 7.48
N SER A 71 -1.01 -9.15 6.51
CA SER A 71 -0.63 -9.33 5.10
C SER A 71 0.23 -8.17 4.58
N HIS A 72 -0.07 -6.93 5.00
CA HIS A 72 0.72 -5.75 4.69
C HIS A 72 2.12 -5.85 5.28
N LEU A 73 2.24 -6.21 6.57
CA LEU A 73 3.53 -6.40 7.23
C LEU A 73 4.40 -7.42 6.48
N ILE A 74 3.81 -8.50 5.97
CA ILE A 74 4.54 -9.51 5.18
C ILE A 74 5.07 -8.90 3.88
N VAL A 75 4.28 -8.07 3.19
CA VAL A 75 4.72 -7.36 1.98
C VAL A 75 5.87 -6.40 2.29
N ASP A 76 5.79 -5.66 3.41
CA ASP A 76 6.87 -4.77 3.85
C ASP A 76 8.18 -5.54 4.05
N VAL A 77 8.12 -6.64 4.80
CA VAL A 77 9.28 -7.53 5.00
C VAL A 77 9.82 -8.04 3.67
N GLY A 78 8.95 -8.43 2.74
CA GLY A 78 9.34 -8.87 1.39
C GLY A 78 10.13 -7.80 0.63
N ILE A 79 9.64 -6.56 0.64
CA ILE A 79 10.32 -5.42 0.01
C ILE A 79 11.68 -5.17 0.66
N MET A 80 11.74 -5.16 2.00
CA MET A 80 13.00 -4.96 2.74
C MET A 80 14.02 -6.05 2.42
N VAL A 81 13.59 -7.31 2.27
CA VAL A 81 14.47 -8.43 1.87
C VAL A 81 14.98 -8.25 0.44
N ILE A 82 14.12 -7.85 -0.50
CA ILE A 82 14.53 -7.60 -1.90
C ILE A 82 15.57 -6.48 -1.95
N VAL A 83 15.30 -5.35 -1.27
CA VAL A 83 16.22 -4.21 -1.21
C VAL A 83 17.53 -4.61 -0.52
N TYR A 84 17.49 -5.37 0.57
CA TYR A 84 18.68 -5.90 1.23
C TYR A 84 19.56 -6.71 0.26
N LYS A 85 18.97 -7.61 -0.53
CA LYS A 85 19.72 -8.40 -1.52
C LYS A 85 20.32 -7.55 -2.65
N ILE A 86 19.65 -6.48 -3.05
CA ILE A 86 20.17 -5.53 -4.06
C ILE A 86 21.36 -4.75 -3.50
N LEU A 87 21.27 -4.30 -2.24
CA LEU A 87 22.32 -3.52 -1.58
C LEU A 87 23.53 -4.37 -1.15
N PHE A 88 23.30 -5.63 -0.82
CA PHE A 88 24.34 -6.59 -0.41
C PHE A 88 24.28 -7.84 -1.29
N PRO A 89 24.71 -7.75 -2.58
CA PRO A 89 24.79 -8.92 -3.44
C PRO A 89 25.78 -9.92 -2.84
N SER A 90 25.40 -11.19 -2.75
CA SER A 90 26.36 -12.25 -2.44
C SER A 90 27.41 -12.29 -3.56
N ALA A 91 28.69 -12.14 -3.20
CA ALA A 91 29.82 -12.28 -4.11
C ALA A 91 29.95 -13.70 -4.68
#